data_AF-A0A1I7SEF4-F1
#
_entry.id   AF-A0A1I7SEF4-F1
#
_cell.length_a   1.000
_cell.length_b   1.000
_cell.length_c   1.000
_cell.angle_alpha   90.00
_cell.angle_beta   90.00
_cell.angle_gamma   90.00
#
_symmetry.space_group_name_H-M   'P 1'
#
loop_
_entity.id
_entity.type
_entity.pdbx_description
1 polymer ?
#
loop_
_entity_poly.entity_id
_entity_poly.type
_entity_poly.pdbx_seq_one_letter_code
_entity_poly.pdbx_strand_id
1 'polypeptide(L)'
;MEGPLRSFSKPDQLIWLSVYVVALTWHMTALPVQYYFRHFTLTRGYRLPTHRILLLAAFGFLVALLTGILSHPAYGMSNAVRPGFNYNELWYPDEDGEDVFYADTRSSTMSLYFVWSSLVATTSYLLLPYICYRTVRHFHKKGATVSRRSENMQRQLTRFLKIQTIMPLFVSTGPNIFLFITSALRIDPGILCAIIIDLITLLPIANPILSIWAIKPYRRAIRKLFEKEDTAIRPVFRINNITVGRQSSLTSDSRFSRFGIVLLRATAEILKPFGMRPET
;
A
#
# COMPACT_ATOMS: atom_id res chain seq x y z
N MET A 1 14.05 -18.81 9.39
CA MET A 1 12.90 -18.17 8.68
C MET A 1 11.73 -19.14 8.67
N GLU A 2 10.50 -18.64 8.85
CA GLU A 2 9.31 -19.47 8.76
C GLU A 2 8.84 -19.67 7.29
N GLY A 3 8.05 -20.71 7.06
CA GLY A 3 7.41 -20.98 5.76
C GLY A 3 8.34 -21.58 4.69
N PRO A 4 8.01 -21.43 3.39
CA PRO A 4 8.73 -22.08 2.28
C PRO A 4 10.21 -21.71 2.17
N LEU A 5 10.62 -20.57 2.75
CA LEU A 5 12.01 -20.12 2.74
C LEU A 5 12.89 -20.87 3.74
N ARG A 6 12.32 -21.65 4.66
CA ARG A 6 13.06 -22.46 5.64
C ARG A 6 14.00 -23.48 4.99
N SER A 7 13.62 -24.03 3.83
CA SER A 7 14.40 -25.05 3.12
C SER A 7 15.60 -24.51 2.34
N PHE A 8 15.73 -23.19 2.23
CA PHE A 8 16.79 -22.54 1.46
C PHE A 8 18.08 -22.41 2.29
N SER A 9 19.22 -22.29 1.61
CA SER A 9 20.50 -22.01 2.29
C SER A 9 20.46 -20.64 2.99
N LYS A 10 21.22 -20.47 4.07
CA LYS A 10 21.24 -19.21 4.83
C LYS A 10 21.59 -17.97 3.96
N PRO A 11 22.56 -18.03 3.03
CA PRO A 11 22.80 -16.94 2.08
C PRO A 11 21.59 -16.62 1.20
N ASP A 12 20.88 -17.63 0.71
CA ASP A 12 19.68 -17.42 -0.11
C ASP A 12 18.54 -16.81 0.71
N GLN A 13 18.35 -17.27 1.95
CA GLN A 13 17.38 -16.68 2.88
C GLN A 13 17.69 -15.19 3.11
N LEU A 14 18.97 -14.82 3.26
CA LEU A 14 19.37 -13.43 3.43
C LEU A 14 19.09 -12.56 2.19
N ILE A 15 19.26 -13.12 0.98
CA ILE A 15 18.86 -12.46 -0.26
C ILE A 15 17.35 -12.22 -0.27
N TRP A 16 16.55 -13.24 0.05
CA TRP A 16 15.09 -13.12 0.13
C TRP A 16 14.63 -12.12 1.19
N LEU A 17 15.30 -12.08 2.34
CA LEU A 17 15.07 -11.06 3.38
C LEU A 17 15.29 -9.66 2.82
N SER A 18 16.38 -9.46 2.07
CA SER A 18 16.72 -8.16 1.49
C SER A 18 15.70 -7.75 0.41
N VAL A 19 15.26 -8.70 -0.43
CA VAL A 19 14.18 -8.48 -1.41
C VAL A 19 12.87 -8.10 -0.72
N TYR A 20 12.54 -8.76 0.39
CA TYR A 20 11.37 -8.42 1.20
C TYR A 20 11.46 -7.00 1.77
N VAL A 21 12.62 -6.59 2.29
CA VAL A 21 12.88 -5.22 2.77
C VAL A 21 12.72 -4.20 1.63
N VAL A 22 13.21 -4.49 0.42
CA VAL A 22 12.99 -3.63 -0.76
C VAL A 22 11.49 -3.49 -1.04
N ALA A 23 10.74 -4.58 -1.05
CA ALA A 23 9.31 -4.55 -1.33
C ALA A 23 8.53 -3.73 -0.28
N LEU A 24 8.84 -3.90 1.00
CA LEU A 24 8.25 -3.11 2.08
C LEU A 24 8.59 -1.62 1.96
N THR A 25 9.86 -1.29 1.73
CA THR A 25 10.29 0.11 1.61
C THR A 25 9.71 0.76 0.36
N TRP A 26 9.58 0.01 -0.73
CA TRP A 26 8.92 0.45 -1.95
C TRP A 26 7.46 0.77 -1.70
N HIS A 27 6.75 -0.08 -0.94
CA HIS A 27 5.38 0.20 -0.53
C HIS A 27 5.27 1.53 0.25
N MET A 28 6.16 1.76 1.21
CA MET A 28 6.17 2.99 2.01
C MET A 28 6.42 4.25 1.18
N THR A 29 7.42 4.20 0.29
CA THR A 29 7.81 5.34 -0.57
C THR A 29 6.82 5.59 -1.72
N ALA A 30 6.08 4.57 -2.18
CA ALA A 30 5.04 4.72 -3.19
C ALA A 30 3.81 5.49 -2.68
N LEU A 31 3.51 5.43 -1.37
CA LEU A 31 2.34 6.11 -0.78
C LEU A 31 2.38 7.64 -0.97
N PRO A 32 3.47 8.36 -0.62
CA PRO A 32 3.60 9.78 -0.93
C PRO A 32 3.41 10.12 -2.40
N VAL A 33 3.92 9.30 -3.32
CA VAL A 33 3.79 9.51 -4.77
C VAL A 33 2.31 9.44 -5.19
N GLN A 34 1.57 8.45 -4.71
CA GLN A 34 0.13 8.33 -4.97
C GLN A 34 -0.66 9.52 -4.40
N TYR A 35 -0.32 9.95 -3.18
CA TYR A 35 -0.95 11.11 -2.54
C TYR A 35 -0.66 12.41 -3.30
N TYR A 36 0.58 12.59 -3.74
CA TYR A 36 0.99 13.74 -4.54
C TYR A 36 0.28 13.78 -5.90
N PHE A 37 0.19 12.64 -6.59
CA PHE A 37 -0.55 12.53 -7.84
C PHE A 37 -2.03 12.94 -7.68
N ARG A 38 -2.69 12.44 -6.62
CA ARG A 38 -4.08 12.80 -6.30
C ARG A 38 -4.20 14.28 -5.98
N HIS A 39 -3.32 14.82 -5.14
CA HIS A 39 -3.28 16.25 -4.81
C HIS A 39 -3.15 17.10 -6.08
N PHE A 40 -2.21 16.77 -6.96
CA PHE A 40 -1.99 17.51 -8.20
C PHE A 40 -3.22 17.49 -9.09
N THR A 41 -3.78 16.30 -9.35
CA THR A 41 -4.97 16.13 -10.20
C THR A 41 -6.16 16.89 -9.65
N LEU A 42 -6.34 16.88 -8.33
CA LEU A 42 -7.42 17.57 -7.64
C LEU A 42 -7.29 19.10 -7.64
N THR A 43 -6.08 19.61 -7.45
CA THR A 43 -5.84 21.06 -7.31
C THR A 43 -5.75 21.78 -8.65
N ARG A 44 -5.24 21.09 -9.68
CA ARG A 44 -4.98 21.63 -11.02
C ARG A 44 -6.03 21.26 -12.06
N GLY A 45 -6.83 20.21 -11.85
CA GLY A 45 -7.90 19.80 -12.76
C GLY A 45 -7.43 19.01 -14.00
N TYR A 46 -6.13 18.74 -14.13
CA TYR A 46 -5.56 17.88 -15.17
C TYR A 46 -4.60 16.86 -14.55
N ARG A 47 -4.34 15.76 -15.27
CA ARG A 47 -3.50 14.66 -14.79
C ARG A 47 -2.02 15.07 -14.82
N LEU A 48 -1.26 14.67 -13.81
CA LEU A 48 0.20 14.83 -13.81
C LEU A 48 0.77 14.05 -15.02
N PRO A 49 1.70 14.65 -15.80
CA PRO A 49 2.27 13.95 -16.95
C PRO A 49 3.05 12.71 -16.50
N THR A 50 2.95 11.65 -17.30
CA THR A 50 3.45 10.30 -16.95
C THR A 50 4.92 10.28 -16.58
N HIS A 51 5.78 11.02 -17.29
CA HIS A 51 7.21 11.07 -16.99
C HIS A 51 7.52 11.55 -15.56
N ARG A 52 6.73 12.48 -15.00
CA ARG A 52 6.93 12.96 -13.61
C ARG A 52 6.53 11.89 -12.59
N ILE A 53 5.47 11.14 -12.89
CA ILE A 53 5.04 10.01 -12.05
C ILE A 53 6.13 8.94 -12.07
N LEU A 54 6.64 8.61 -13.26
CA LEU A 54 7.71 7.62 -13.44
C LEU A 54 9.00 8.05 -12.72
N LEU A 55 9.38 9.34 -12.79
CA LEU A 55 10.55 9.84 -12.07
C LEU A 55 10.38 9.76 -10.55
N LEU A 56 9.21 10.14 -10.02
CA LEU A 56 8.92 10.05 -8.58
C LEU A 56 8.89 8.58 -8.11
N ALA A 57 8.31 7.70 -8.92
CA ALA A 57 8.30 6.27 -8.69
C ALA A 57 9.73 5.70 -8.72
N ALA A 58 10.51 6.01 -9.75
CA ALA A 58 11.90 5.56 -9.85
C ALA A 58 12.73 6.04 -8.64
N PHE A 59 12.55 7.28 -8.20
CA PHE A 59 13.22 7.79 -7.01
C PHE A 59 12.86 7.01 -5.74
N GLY A 60 11.57 6.76 -5.48
CA GLY A 60 11.15 5.93 -4.35
C GLY A 60 11.71 4.51 -4.42
N PHE A 61 11.83 3.95 -5.62
CA PHE A 61 12.35 2.60 -5.84
C PHE A 61 13.86 2.55 -5.59
N LEU A 62 14.61 3.57 -6.01
CA LEU A 62 16.04 3.70 -5.71
C LEU A 62 16.28 3.79 -4.20
N VAL A 63 15.47 4.54 -3.46
CA VAL A 63 15.53 4.58 -1.99
C VAL A 63 15.26 3.20 -1.41
N ALA A 64 14.27 2.48 -1.92
CA ALA A 64 13.96 1.12 -1.48
C ALA A 64 15.10 0.12 -1.75
N LEU A 65 15.72 0.19 -2.93
CA LEU A 65 16.90 -0.61 -3.28
C LEU A 65 18.06 -0.34 -2.33
N LEU A 66 18.35 0.94 -2.03
CA LEU A 66 19.40 1.30 -1.09
C LEU A 66 19.14 0.71 0.30
N THR A 67 17.89 0.76 0.79
CA THR A 67 17.52 0.11 2.06
C THR A 67 17.74 -1.40 2.04
N GLY A 68 17.40 -2.08 0.94
CA GLY A 68 17.68 -3.52 0.79
C GLY A 68 19.17 -3.87 0.70
N ILE A 69 19.96 -3.03 0.03
CA ILE A 69 21.42 -3.19 -0.02
C ILE A 69 22.03 -3.02 1.38
N LEU A 70 21.52 -2.09 2.19
CA LEU A 70 21.95 -1.91 3.57
C LEU A 70 21.47 -3.04 4.50
N SER A 71 20.30 -3.62 4.25
CA SER A 71 19.78 -4.72 5.09
C SER A 71 20.61 -5.99 4.97
N HIS A 72 21.14 -6.29 3.78
CA HIS A 72 21.92 -7.51 3.56
C HIS A 72 23.14 -7.64 4.51
N PRO A 73 24.08 -6.68 4.59
CA PRO A 73 25.17 -6.73 5.56
C PRO A 73 24.70 -6.51 7.01
N ALA A 74 23.60 -5.78 7.24
CA ALA A 74 23.06 -5.57 8.58
C ALA A 74 22.62 -6.89 9.22
N TYR A 75 21.81 -7.70 8.52
CA TYR A 75 21.35 -9.00 9.02
C TYR A 75 22.42 -10.10 8.85
N GLY A 76 23.22 -10.05 7.79
CA GLY A 76 24.24 -11.07 7.53
C GLY A 76 25.41 -11.07 8.51
N MET A 77 25.76 -9.91 9.09
CA MET A 77 26.89 -9.77 10.03
C MET A 77 26.45 -9.56 11.47
N SER A 78 25.14 -9.51 11.76
CA SER A 78 24.67 -9.26 13.13
C SER A 78 25.13 -10.34 14.12
N ASN A 79 25.44 -11.54 13.62
CA ASN A 79 25.95 -12.66 14.41
C ASN A 79 27.37 -12.52 14.93
N ALA A 80 28.20 -11.79 14.20
CA ALA A 80 29.61 -11.61 14.55
C ALA A 80 29.80 -10.73 15.79
N VAL A 81 28.76 -10.02 16.26
CA VAL A 81 28.84 -9.10 17.40
C VAL A 81 29.07 -9.84 18.72
N ARG A 82 28.54 -11.06 18.87
CA ARG A 82 28.68 -11.88 20.07
C ARG A 82 29.03 -13.32 19.68
N PRO A 83 30.31 -13.60 19.41
CA PRO A 83 30.73 -14.95 19.08
C PRO A 83 30.40 -15.89 20.25
N GLY A 84 29.72 -17.01 19.97
CA GLY A 84 29.33 -18.02 20.96
C GLY A 84 28.05 -17.75 21.74
N PHE A 85 27.39 -16.59 21.55
CA PHE A 85 26.06 -16.36 22.14
C PHE A 85 24.98 -17.01 21.28
N ASN A 86 24.19 -17.91 21.87
CA ASN A 86 23.08 -18.55 21.19
C ASN A 86 21.86 -17.61 21.18
N TYR A 87 21.65 -16.91 20.06
CA TYR A 87 20.53 -15.98 19.93
C TYR A 87 19.15 -16.67 19.94
N ASN A 88 19.09 -17.98 19.75
CA ASN A 88 17.83 -18.73 19.80
C ASN A 88 17.27 -18.79 21.22
N GLU A 89 18.11 -18.80 22.25
CA GLU A 89 17.68 -18.83 23.65
C GLU A 89 16.78 -17.64 24.04
N LEU A 90 16.83 -16.54 23.28
CA LEU A 90 16.00 -15.36 23.53
C LEU A 90 14.52 -15.56 23.18
N TRP A 91 14.21 -16.40 22.18
CA TRP A 91 12.85 -16.50 21.61
C TRP A 91 12.37 -17.94 21.47
N TYR A 92 13.29 -18.89 21.36
CA TYR A 92 13.06 -20.32 21.16
C TYR A 92 14.02 -21.13 22.06
N PRO A 93 13.85 -21.07 23.40
CA PRO A 93 14.76 -21.72 24.34
C PRO A 93 14.77 -23.26 24.24
N ASP A 94 13.71 -23.84 23.68
CA ASP A 94 13.54 -25.28 23.54
C ASP A 94 13.95 -25.83 22.16
N GLU A 95 14.36 -24.95 21.22
CA GLU A 95 14.73 -25.35 19.86
C GLU A 95 16.22 -25.11 19.59
N ASP A 96 16.98 -26.20 19.64
CA ASP A 96 18.39 -26.20 19.26
C ASP A 96 18.53 -26.04 17.74
N GLY A 97 19.02 -24.87 17.31
CA GLY A 97 19.63 -24.71 15.98
C GLY A 97 18.77 -24.14 14.85
N GLU A 98 17.65 -23.45 15.12
CA GLU A 98 17.03 -22.65 14.05
C GLU A 98 17.90 -21.44 13.68
N ASP A 99 18.33 -21.33 12.42
CA ASP A 99 19.04 -20.16 11.90
C ASP A 99 18.06 -18.96 11.78
N VAL A 100 17.83 -18.27 12.90
CA VAL A 100 17.04 -17.04 12.94
C VAL A 100 17.93 -15.84 12.59
N PHE A 101 17.41 -14.91 11.79
CA PHE A 101 18.07 -13.62 11.58
C PHE A 101 17.72 -12.69 12.74
N TYR A 102 18.73 -12.19 13.41
CA TYR A 102 18.58 -11.27 14.53
C TYR A 102 19.13 -9.90 14.19
N ALA A 103 18.61 -8.91 14.90
CA ALA A 103 18.94 -7.51 14.74
C ALA A 103 19.60 -6.97 16.00
N ASP A 104 20.89 -7.24 16.18
CA ASP A 104 21.65 -6.70 17.31
C ASP A 104 22.12 -5.27 16.99
N THR A 105 21.48 -4.29 17.63
CA THR A 105 21.75 -2.86 17.45
C THR A 105 23.12 -2.41 17.95
N ARG A 106 23.87 -3.30 18.61
CA ARG A 106 25.28 -3.07 18.95
C ARG A 106 26.18 -3.09 17.72
N SER A 107 25.77 -3.77 16.63
CA SER A 107 26.49 -3.67 15.36
C SER A 107 26.30 -2.28 14.74
N SER A 108 27.39 -1.65 14.31
CA SER A 108 27.34 -0.38 13.58
C SER A 108 26.55 -0.49 12.28
N THR A 109 26.61 -1.64 11.58
CA THR A 109 25.86 -1.83 10.32
C THR A 109 24.37 -1.95 10.57
N MET A 110 23.98 -2.67 11.62
CA MET A 110 22.57 -2.80 12.00
C MET A 110 22.01 -1.46 12.50
N SER A 111 22.77 -0.73 13.32
CA SER A 111 22.39 0.61 13.77
C SER A 111 22.18 1.59 12.61
N LEU A 112 23.10 1.61 11.64
CA LEU A 112 22.97 2.43 10.43
C LEU A 112 21.72 2.06 9.62
N TYR A 113 21.45 0.77 9.44
CA TYR A 113 20.26 0.28 8.77
C TYR A 113 18.96 0.73 9.47
N PHE A 114 18.89 0.62 10.80
CA PHE A 114 17.74 1.10 11.57
C PHE A 114 17.54 2.60 11.41
N VAL A 115 18.58 3.41 11.58
CA VAL A 115 18.49 4.88 11.44
C VAL A 115 18.02 5.26 10.04
N TRP A 116 18.61 4.66 9.00
CA TRP A 116 18.21 4.90 7.61
C TRP A 116 16.74 4.52 7.37
N SER A 117 16.35 3.30 7.77
CA SER A 117 14.99 2.79 7.57
C SER A 117 13.96 3.63 8.33
N SER A 118 14.25 4.02 9.57
CA SER A 118 13.40 4.91 10.38
C SER A 118 13.28 6.30 9.77
N LEU A 119 14.35 6.85 9.19
CA LEU A 119 14.32 8.14 8.50
C LEU A 119 13.42 8.09 7.25
N VAL A 120 13.57 7.04 6.43
CA VAL A 120 12.76 6.82 5.22
C VAL A 120 11.29 6.63 5.58
N ALA A 121 10.99 5.80 6.58
CA ALA A 121 9.63 5.55 7.04
C ALA A 121 8.98 6.83 7.60
N THR A 122 9.66 7.51 8.52
CA THR A 122 9.19 8.75 9.15
C THR A 122 8.94 9.84 8.09
N THR A 123 9.90 10.05 7.18
CA THR A 123 9.76 11.05 6.11
C THR A 123 8.57 10.75 5.20
N SER A 124 8.43 9.49 4.78
CA SER A 124 7.33 9.05 3.92
C SER A 124 5.98 9.29 4.61
N TYR A 125 5.83 8.86 5.87
CA TYR A 125 4.57 9.01 6.59
C TYR A 125 4.26 10.44 7.03
N LEU A 126 5.26 11.31 7.25
CA LEU A 126 5.03 12.75 7.50
C LEU A 126 4.62 13.53 6.23
N LEU A 127 5.02 13.08 5.05
CA LEU A 127 4.58 13.69 3.78
C LEU A 127 3.07 13.49 3.54
N LEU A 128 2.49 12.38 3.98
CA LEU A 128 1.05 12.10 3.82
C LEU A 128 0.14 13.18 4.45
N PRO A 129 0.22 13.49 5.76
CA PRO A 129 -0.58 14.53 6.38
C PRO A 129 -0.25 15.91 5.83
N TYR A 130 1.01 16.19 5.47
CA TYR A 130 1.38 17.45 4.82
C TYR A 130 0.64 17.66 3.48
N ILE A 131 0.68 16.66 2.58
CA ILE A 131 -0.01 16.70 1.29
C ILE A 131 -1.53 16.77 1.49
N CYS A 132 -2.06 16.01 2.44
CA CYS A 132 -3.48 16.01 2.79
C CYS A 132 -3.94 17.39 3.28
N TYR A 133 -3.22 18.00 4.22
CA TYR A 133 -3.46 19.35 4.72
C TYR A 133 -3.44 20.38 3.59
N ARG A 134 -2.44 20.33 2.71
CA ARG A 134 -2.33 21.24 1.56
C ARG A 134 -3.53 21.08 0.60
N THR A 135 -3.97 19.85 0.37
CA THR A 135 -5.15 19.53 -0.46
C THR A 135 -6.42 20.14 0.13
N VAL A 136 -6.66 19.90 1.42
CA VAL A 136 -7.82 20.42 2.16
C VAL A 136 -7.83 21.95 2.13
N ARG A 137 -6.70 22.58 2.44
CA ARG A 137 -6.56 24.05 2.47
C ARG A 137 -6.84 24.67 1.10
N HIS A 138 -6.39 24.03 0.01
CA HIS A 138 -6.67 24.51 -1.34
C HIS A 138 -8.18 24.47 -1.67
N PHE A 139 -8.88 23.43 -1.24
CA PHE A 139 -10.32 23.32 -1.46
C PHE A 139 -11.12 24.32 -0.63
N HIS A 140 -10.76 24.54 0.64
CA HIS A 140 -11.41 25.57 1.45
C HIS A 140 -11.30 26.96 0.82
N LYS A 141 -10.15 27.29 0.20
CA LYS A 141 -9.97 28.58 -0.50
C LYS A 141 -10.78 28.70 -1.80
N LYS A 142 -11.07 27.59 -2.49
CA LYS A 142 -11.79 27.58 -3.79
C LYS A 142 -13.30 27.30 -3.66
N GLY A 143 -13.83 27.16 -2.44
CA GLY A 143 -15.21 26.72 -2.19
C GLY A 143 -16.31 27.58 -2.84
N ALA A 144 -16.03 28.83 -3.19
CA ALA A 144 -17.01 29.72 -3.81
C ALA A 144 -17.20 29.50 -5.34
N THR A 145 -16.31 28.78 -6.03
CA THR A 145 -16.24 28.78 -7.50
C THR A 145 -16.43 27.40 -8.15
N VAL A 146 -16.75 26.34 -7.37
CA VAL A 146 -16.81 24.95 -7.87
C VAL A 146 -18.26 24.46 -7.95
N SER A 147 -18.59 23.72 -9.03
CA SER A 147 -19.93 23.15 -9.21
C SER A 147 -20.29 22.12 -8.13
N ARG A 148 -21.55 22.07 -7.70
CA ARG A 148 -22.06 21.16 -6.64
C ARG A 148 -21.73 19.68 -6.88
N ARG A 149 -21.65 19.23 -8.15
CA ARG A 149 -21.28 17.84 -8.51
C ARG A 149 -19.79 17.57 -8.28
N SER A 150 -18.92 18.48 -8.69
CA SER A 150 -17.47 18.37 -8.47
C SER A 150 -17.12 18.48 -6.99
N GLU A 151 -17.84 19.32 -6.25
CA GLU A 151 -17.68 19.50 -4.80
C GLU A 151 -17.97 18.20 -4.02
N ASN A 152 -19.07 17.49 -4.35
CA ASN A 152 -19.43 16.24 -3.68
C ASN A 152 -18.41 15.12 -3.93
N MET A 153 -17.83 15.06 -5.13
CA MET A 153 -16.76 14.11 -5.45
C MET A 153 -15.46 14.46 -4.72
N GLN A 154 -15.11 15.75 -4.68
CA GLN A 154 -13.92 16.26 -3.97
C GLN A 154 -14.00 16.05 -2.46
N ARG A 155 -15.17 16.27 -1.83
CA ARG A 155 -15.39 15.98 -0.40
C ARG A 155 -15.21 14.51 -0.06
N GLN A 156 -15.72 13.61 -0.91
CA GLN A 156 -15.56 12.17 -0.71
C GLN A 156 -14.09 11.76 -0.78
N LEU A 157 -13.38 12.22 -1.80
CA LEU A 157 -11.95 11.92 -1.97
C LEU A 157 -11.10 12.53 -0.84
N THR A 158 -11.44 13.74 -0.39
CA THR A 158 -10.74 14.40 0.73
C THR A 158 -11.01 13.70 2.07
N ARG A 159 -12.24 13.25 2.32
CA ARG A 159 -12.57 12.45 3.52
C ARG A 159 -11.82 11.11 3.50
N PHE A 160 -11.75 10.48 2.33
CA PHE A 160 -10.98 9.25 2.15
C PHE A 160 -9.49 9.46 2.43
N LEU A 161 -8.88 10.49 1.84
CA LEU A 161 -7.47 10.83 2.09
C LEU A 161 -7.19 11.06 3.58
N LYS A 162 -8.09 11.74 4.31
CA LYS A 162 -7.95 11.92 5.77
C LYS A 162 -7.96 10.59 6.53
N ILE A 163 -8.92 9.72 6.27
CA ILE A 163 -9.02 8.40 6.92
C ILE A 163 -7.79 7.55 6.61
N GLN A 164 -7.39 7.52 5.32
CA GLN A 164 -6.23 6.76 4.85
C GLN A 164 -4.90 7.33 5.40
N THR A 165 -4.83 8.62 5.77
CA THR A 165 -3.63 9.19 6.41
C THR A 165 -3.56 8.90 7.91
N ILE A 166 -4.70 8.89 8.61
CA ILE A 166 -4.74 8.66 10.06
C ILE A 166 -4.31 7.23 10.39
N MET A 167 -4.78 6.24 9.64
CA MET A 167 -4.52 4.84 9.98
C MET A 167 -3.02 4.46 9.96
N PRO A 168 -2.25 4.72 8.89
CA PRO A 168 -0.82 4.38 8.87
C PRO A 168 0.02 5.16 9.89
N LEU A 169 -0.40 6.38 10.27
CA LEU A 169 0.27 7.15 11.32
C LEU A 169 0.17 6.43 12.68
N PHE A 170 -1.02 5.95 13.06
CA PHE A 170 -1.21 5.27 14.33
C PHE A 170 -0.77 3.81 14.32
N VAL A 171 -0.98 3.09 13.21
CA VAL A 171 -0.70 1.64 13.12
C VAL A 171 0.72 1.34 12.67
N SER A 172 1.39 2.25 11.94
CA SER A 172 2.76 2.04 11.45
C SER A 172 3.78 3.00 12.07
N THR A 173 3.51 4.30 12.05
CA THR A 173 4.52 5.30 12.48
C THR A 173 4.73 5.27 14.00
N GLY A 174 3.65 5.23 14.78
CA GLY A 174 3.74 5.11 16.24
C GLY A 174 4.55 3.88 16.70
N PRO A 175 4.18 2.67 16.25
CA PRO A 175 4.92 1.46 16.63
C PRO A 175 6.36 1.44 16.11
N ASN A 176 6.65 1.97 14.91
CA ASN A 176 8.03 2.10 14.42
C ASN A 176 8.88 3.04 15.28
N ILE A 177 8.34 4.20 15.68
CA ILE A 177 9.04 5.13 16.57
C ILE A 177 9.28 4.46 17.92
N PHE A 178 8.29 3.73 18.44
CA PHE A 178 8.43 2.96 19.67
C PHE A 178 9.56 1.93 19.56
N LEU A 179 9.55 1.09 18.52
CA LEU A 179 10.60 0.10 18.26
C LEU A 179 11.98 0.75 18.11
N PHE A 180 12.07 1.89 17.45
CA PHE A 180 13.32 2.62 17.32
C PHE A 180 13.82 3.13 18.68
N ILE A 181 12.95 3.73 19.49
CA ILE A 181 13.32 4.25 20.82
C ILE A 181 13.75 3.11 21.75
N THR A 182 13.00 2.01 21.80
CA THR A 182 13.38 0.86 22.64
C THR A 182 14.69 0.23 22.17
N SER A 183 14.88 0.11 20.85
CA SER A 183 16.12 -0.36 20.24
C SER A 183 17.32 0.55 20.53
N ALA A 184 17.12 1.87 20.51
CA ALA A 184 18.15 2.87 20.79
C ALA A 184 18.52 2.92 22.28
N LEU A 185 17.52 2.82 23.17
CA LEU A 185 17.71 2.78 24.62
C LEU A 185 18.11 1.40 25.16
N ARG A 186 18.16 0.38 24.28
CA ARG A 186 18.45 -1.02 24.64
C ARG A 186 17.49 -1.57 25.69
N ILE A 187 16.24 -1.14 25.62
CA ILE A 187 15.14 -1.64 26.45
C ILE A 187 14.57 -2.85 25.74
N ASP A 188 14.47 -3.98 26.44
CA ASP A 188 13.82 -5.17 25.93
C ASP A 188 12.29 -4.98 25.94
N PRO A 189 11.63 -4.87 24.77
CA PRO A 189 10.18 -4.75 24.71
C PRO A 189 9.48 -6.11 24.92
N GLY A 190 10.22 -7.23 24.92
CA GLY A 190 9.70 -8.57 24.99
C GLY A 190 8.58 -8.82 23.96
N ILE A 191 7.48 -9.40 24.43
CA ILE A 191 6.30 -9.75 23.61
C ILE A 191 5.68 -8.56 22.87
N LEU A 192 5.88 -7.33 23.37
CA LEU A 192 5.34 -6.13 22.73
C LEU A 192 5.95 -5.90 21.34
N CYS A 193 7.21 -6.31 21.13
CA CYS A 193 7.87 -6.24 19.83
C CYS A 193 7.14 -7.12 18.79
N ALA A 194 6.83 -8.36 19.17
CA ALA A 194 6.10 -9.31 18.33
C ALA A 194 4.72 -8.77 17.95
N ILE A 195 3.95 -8.31 18.95
CA ILE A 195 2.62 -7.70 18.72
C ILE A 195 2.70 -6.52 17.74
N ILE A 196 3.72 -5.67 17.87
CA ILE A 196 3.90 -4.52 16.97
C ILE A 196 4.20 -4.98 15.53
N ILE A 197 5.10 -5.95 15.36
CA ILE A 197 5.45 -6.47 14.04
C ILE A 197 4.22 -7.11 13.38
N ASP A 198 3.43 -7.87 14.14
CA ASP A 198 2.17 -8.46 13.67
C ASP A 198 1.12 -7.41 13.26
N LEU A 199 1.01 -6.31 14.02
CA LEU A 199 0.13 -5.20 13.64
C LEU A 199 0.60 -4.51 12.35
N ILE A 200 1.91 -4.38 12.16
CA ILE A 200 2.50 -3.79 10.95
C ILE A 200 2.28 -4.71 9.73
N THR A 201 2.41 -6.03 9.88
CA THR A 201 2.20 -6.99 8.78
C THR A 201 0.74 -7.05 8.31
N LEU A 202 -0.22 -6.62 9.15
CA LEU A 202 -1.64 -6.50 8.77
C LEU A 202 -1.97 -5.24 7.95
N LEU A 203 -1.06 -4.25 7.86
CA LEU A 203 -1.29 -3.00 7.12
C LEU A 203 -1.68 -3.20 5.63
N PRO A 204 -1.03 -4.09 4.86
CA PRO A 204 -1.39 -4.34 3.46
C PRO A 204 -2.81 -4.89 3.30
N ILE A 205 -3.35 -5.57 4.31
CA ILE A 205 -4.74 -6.09 4.33
C ILE A 205 -5.71 -4.99 4.75
N ALA A 206 -5.35 -4.19 5.77
CA ALA A 206 -6.20 -3.14 6.27
C ALA A 206 -6.42 -2.00 5.25
N ASN A 207 -5.41 -1.66 4.44
CA ASN A 207 -5.49 -0.57 3.45
C ASN A 207 -6.58 -0.79 2.36
N PRO A 208 -6.70 -1.95 1.68
CA PRO A 208 -7.78 -2.22 0.73
C PRO A 208 -9.14 -2.33 1.40
N ILE A 209 -9.25 -2.95 2.58
CA ILE A 209 -10.52 -3.04 3.35
C ILE A 209 -11.05 -1.64 3.67
N LEU A 210 -10.19 -0.76 4.19
CA LEU A 210 -10.56 0.62 4.48
C LEU A 210 -10.93 1.40 3.21
N SER A 211 -10.21 1.18 2.11
CA SER A 211 -10.52 1.79 0.81
C SER A 211 -11.90 1.37 0.31
N ILE A 212 -12.24 0.09 0.41
CA ILE A 212 -13.55 -0.45 0.10
C ILE A 212 -14.62 0.17 0.99
N TRP A 213 -14.40 0.20 2.31
CA TRP A 213 -15.38 0.68 3.28
C TRP A 213 -15.64 2.19 3.17
N ALA A 214 -14.61 2.99 2.92
CA ALA A 214 -14.71 4.45 2.87
C ALA A 214 -15.29 4.99 1.55
N ILE A 215 -15.07 4.29 0.42
CA ILE A 215 -15.39 4.81 -0.92
C ILE A 215 -16.72 4.22 -1.39
N LYS A 216 -17.75 5.08 -1.47
CA LYS A 216 -19.10 4.73 -1.94
C LYS A 216 -19.14 3.95 -3.26
N PRO A 217 -18.40 4.33 -4.33
CA PRO A 217 -18.42 3.56 -5.58
C PRO A 217 -17.85 2.14 -5.44
N TYR A 218 -16.83 1.90 -4.60
CA TYR A 218 -16.34 0.54 -4.34
C TYR A 218 -17.39 -0.30 -3.60
N ARG A 219 -18.04 0.24 -2.56
CA ARG A 219 -19.15 -0.46 -1.89
C ARG A 219 -20.29 -0.79 -2.83
N ARG A 220 -20.62 0.11 -3.76
CA ARG A 220 -21.66 -0.15 -4.78
C ARG A 220 -21.23 -1.21 -5.78
N ALA A 221 -19.97 -1.25 -6.18
CA ALA A 221 -19.46 -2.28 -7.07
C ALA A 221 -19.50 -3.68 -6.41
N ILE A 222 -19.09 -3.77 -5.15
CA ILE A 222 -19.14 -5.02 -4.38
C ILE A 222 -20.59 -5.47 -4.17
N ARG A 223 -21.48 -4.56 -3.78
CA ARG A 223 -22.90 -4.89 -3.63
C ARG A 223 -23.51 -5.40 -4.94
N LYS A 224 -23.16 -4.79 -6.07
CA LYS A 224 -23.58 -5.26 -7.39
C LYS A 224 -23.01 -6.62 -7.78
N LEU A 225 -21.83 -7.01 -7.28
CA LEU A 225 -21.31 -8.37 -7.48
C LEU A 225 -22.18 -9.38 -6.74
N PHE A 226 -22.53 -9.10 -5.48
CA PHE A 226 -23.38 -9.97 -4.66
C PHE A 226 -24.86 -9.95 -5.07
N GLU A 227 -25.36 -8.83 -5.62
CA GLU A 227 -26.73 -8.74 -6.18
C GLU A 227 -26.86 -9.45 -7.53
N LYS A 228 -25.76 -9.82 -8.21
CA LYS A 228 -25.80 -10.42 -9.55
C LYS A 228 -25.99 -11.95 -9.55
N GLU A 229 -25.98 -12.61 -8.41
CA GLU A 229 -26.30 -14.04 -8.31
C GLU A 229 -27.81 -14.34 -8.40
N ASP A 230 -28.69 -13.35 -8.23
CA ASP A 230 -30.15 -13.55 -8.26
C ASP A 230 -30.83 -13.17 -9.59
N THR A 231 -30.07 -12.91 -10.67
CA THR A 231 -30.68 -12.60 -11.99
C THR A 231 -30.07 -13.42 -13.12
N ALA A 232 -30.02 -14.74 -12.93
CA ALA A 232 -29.96 -15.66 -14.05
C ALA A 232 -31.35 -15.71 -14.73
N ILE A 233 -31.35 -15.43 -16.05
CA ILE A 233 -32.39 -15.72 -17.06
C ILE A 233 -33.66 -14.85 -17.00
N ARG A 234 -33.64 -13.71 -17.69
CA ARG A 234 -34.79 -13.28 -18.51
C ARG A 234 -34.31 -13.11 -19.96
N PRO A 235 -34.82 -13.90 -20.92
CA PRO A 235 -34.46 -13.70 -22.32
C PRO A 235 -35.10 -12.39 -22.81
N VAL A 236 -34.27 -11.45 -23.24
CA VAL A 236 -34.72 -10.25 -23.95
C VAL A 236 -34.95 -10.65 -25.40
N PHE A 237 -36.15 -11.15 -25.70
CA PHE A 237 -36.71 -11.08 -27.05
C PHE A 237 -37.83 -10.04 -27.01
N ARG A 238 -37.56 -8.84 -27.54
CA ARG A 238 -38.61 -7.92 -27.95
C ARG A 238 -38.15 -7.15 -29.18
N ILE A 239 -38.56 -7.66 -30.35
CA ILE A 239 -38.47 -6.97 -31.63
C ILE A 239 -39.61 -5.95 -31.68
N ASN A 240 -39.25 -4.72 -32.04
CA ASN A 240 -40.00 -3.59 -32.59
C ASN A 240 -41.51 -3.45 -32.30
N ASN A 241 -41.89 -2.24 -31.85
CA ASN A 241 -42.68 -1.36 -32.71
C ASN A 241 -42.47 0.11 -32.36
N ILE A 242 -42.37 0.89 -33.43
CA ILE A 242 -42.16 2.33 -33.49
C ILE A 242 -43.40 3.05 -32.95
N THR A 243 -43.20 4.07 -32.12
CA THR A 243 -44.02 5.29 -32.20
C THR A 243 -43.20 6.49 -31.77
N VAL A 244 -43.12 7.43 -32.71
CA VAL A 244 -42.43 8.71 -32.63
C VAL A 244 -43.09 9.60 -31.58
N GLY A 245 -42.30 10.23 -30.71
CA GLY A 245 -42.80 11.29 -29.83
C GLY A 245 -41.85 11.77 -28.74
N ARG A 246 -41.22 12.92 -28.98
CA ARG A 246 -40.89 13.97 -27.99
C ARG A 246 -39.67 13.76 -27.03
N GLN A 247 -38.56 14.35 -27.45
CA GLN A 247 -37.74 15.34 -26.70
C GLN A 247 -37.28 15.00 -25.26
N SER A 248 -36.00 14.63 -25.09
CA SER A 248 -35.10 15.24 -24.09
C SER A 248 -33.65 14.84 -24.33
N SER A 249 -32.79 15.84 -24.55
CA SER A 249 -31.35 15.70 -24.75
C SER A 249 -30.65 15.30 -23.44
N LEU A 250 -30.50 13.99 -23.24
CA LEU A 250 -29.62 13.38 -22.25
C LEU A 250 -28.34 12.92 -22.95
N THR A 251 -27.36 13.81 -23.08
CA THR A 251 -25.98 13.40 -23.42
C THR A 251 -25.35 12.75 -22.19
N SER A 252 -25.67 11.47 -21.99
CA SER A 252 -25.00 10.57 -21.07
C SER A 252 -23.64 10.17 -21.67
N ASP A 253 -22.59 10.59 -20.97
CA ASP A 253 -21.18 10.49 -21.34
C ASP A 253 -20.73 9.03 -21.52
N SER A 254 -20.65 8.60 -22.79
CA SER A 254 -20.24 7.27 -23.26
C SER A 254 -18.77 6.90 -22.96
N ARG A 255 -18.03 7.79 -22.27
CA ARG A 255 -16.62 7.60 -21.94
C ARG A 255 -16.36 6.70 -20.73
N PHE A 256 -17.30 6.62 -19.78
CA PHE A 256 -17.15 5.73 -18.61
C PHE A 256 -17.38 4.25 -18.94
N SER A 257 -18.25 3.96 -19.92
CA SER A 257 -18.48 2.60 -20.42
C SER A 257 -17.24 2.05 -21.15
N ARG A 258 -16.58 2.88 -21.96
CA ARG A 258 -15.35 2.50 -22.67
C ARG A 258 -14.19 2.19 -21.72
N PHE A 259 -14.07 2.89 -20.59
CA PHE A 259 -13.00 2.63 -19.62
C PHE A 259 -13.18 1.29 -18.89
N GLY A 260 -14.42 0.92 -18.56
CA GLY A 260 -14.72 -0.39 -17.96
C GLY A 260 -14.46 -1.56 -18.91
N ILE A 261 -14.80 -1.40 -20.19
CA ILE A 261 -14.56 -2.42 -21.23
C ILE A 261 -13.06 -2.58 -21.53
N VAL A 262 -12.29 -1.48 -21.51
CA VAL A 262 -10.82 -1.53 -21.69
C VAL A 262 -10.15 -2.20 -20.49
N LEU A 263 -10.60 -1.93 -19.26
CA LEU A 263 -10.06 -2.58 -18.07
C LEU A 263 -10.37 -4.08 -18.07
N LEU A 264 -11.59 -4.48 -18.46
CA LEU A 264 -11.98 -5.89 -18.58
C LEU A 264 -11.18 -6.64 -19.66
N ARG A 265 -10.93 -6.00 -20.82
CA ARG A 265 -10.04 -6.57 -21.86
C ARG A 265 -8.59 -6.69 -21.37
N ALA A 266 -8.08 -5.71 -20.63
CA ALA A 266 -6.73 -5.78 -20.08
C ALA A 266 -6.58 -6.90 -19.05
N THR A 267 -7.58 -7.11 -18.17
CA THR A 267 -7.59 -8.25 -17.25
C THR A 267 -7.72 -9.59 -17.95
N ALA A 268 -8.48 -9.68 -19.06
CA ALA A 268 -8.63 -10.91 -19.83
C ALA A 268 -7.34 -11.29 -20.58
N GLU A 269 -6.60 -10.32 -21.11
CA GLU A 269 -5.29 -10.57 -21.75
C GLU A 269 -4.21 -10.97 -20.73
N ILE A 270 -4.27 -10.46 -19.49
CA ILE A 270 -3.34 -10.84 -18.40
C ILE A 270 -3.61 -12.27 -17.90
N LEU A 271 -4.84 -12.76 -18.01
CA LEU A 271 -5.23 -14.11 -17.54
C LEU A 271 -5.04 -15.21 -18.59
N LYS A 272 -4.84 -14.88 -19.88
CA LYS A 272 -4.57 -15.85 -20.96
C LYS A 272 -3.41 -16.83 -20.71
N PRO A 273 -2.28 -16.46 -20.07
CA PRO A 273 -1.18 -17.41 -19.80
C PRO A 273 -1.51 -18.40 -18.67
N PHE A 274 -2.57 -18.17 -17.90
CA PHE A 274 -2.92 -18.97 -16.71
C PHE A 274 -3.99 -20.03 -16.96
N GLY A 275 -4.39 -20.27 -18.22
CA GLY A 275 -5.30 -21.35 -18.59
C GLY A 275 -6.75 -21.23 -18.07
N MET A 276 -7.07 -20.20 -17.29
CA MET A 276 -8.42 -19.98 -16.77
C MET A 276 -9.28 -19.28 -17.82
N ARG A 277 -10.11 -20.07 -18.52
CA ARG A 277 -11.24 -19.51 -19.29
C ARG A 277 -12.32 -19.07 -18.30
N PRO A 278 -12.87 -17.86 -18.43
CA PRO A 278 -14.07 -17.50 -17.68
C PRO A 278 -15.22 -18.36 -18.20
N GLU A 279 -15.82 -19.19 -17.33
CA GLU A 279 -17.07 -19.86 -17.62
C GLU A 279 -18.15 -18.80 -17.85
N THR A 280 -18.84 -18.93 -18.99
CA THR A 280 -19.80 -17.97 -19.57
C THR A 280 -21.11 -17.92 -18.81
#